data_AF-A0A5T0UGP2-F1
#
_entry.id   AF-A0A5T0UGP2-F1
#
_cell.length_a   1.000
_cell.length_b   1.000
_cell.length_c   1.000
_cell.angle_alpha   90.00
_cell.angle_beta   90.00
_cell.angle_gamma   90.00
#
_symmetry.space_group_name_H-M   'P 1'
#
loop_
_entity.id
_entity.type
_entity.pdbx_description
1 polymer ?
#
loop_
_entity_poly.entity_id
_entity_poly.type
_entity_poly.pdbx_seq_one_letter_code
_entity_poly.pdbx_strand_id
1 'polypeptide(L)'
;ILMAISFIVEQYMGGAKSPAFIFLNNAGNMAFAFMVPVLAAYIAEAIGDRPALMPGFVGGFMATVYGGSFGGAYTANVMADAKSAAGFLGGIAAGFIAGYLMVGLKKLCAHLPKSVEGMKPMLIYPVLGLLFIALIMYFIINPIFSTINI
;
A
#
# COMPACT_ATOMS: atom_id res chain seq x y z
N ILE A 1 6.35 -19.01 0.71
CA ILE A 1 7.00 -20.25 1.20
C ILE A 1 6.27 -20.79 2.44
N LEU A 2 6.10 -20.01 3.53
CA LEU A 2 5.39 -20.49 4.73
C LEU A 2 3.96 -21.00 4.46
N MET A 3 3.19 -20.30 3.61
CA MET A 3 1.86 -20.76 3.19
C MET A 3 1.91 -22.11 2.46
N ALA A 4 2.90 -22.35 1.59
CA ALA A 4 3.03 -23.62 0.90
C ALA A 4 3.39 -24.76 1.87
N ILE A 5 4.22 -24.48 2.88
CA ILE A 5 4.53 -25.42 3.97
C ILE A 5 3.28 -25.70 4.81
N SER A 6 2.39 -24.71 4.99
CA SER A 6 1.13 -24.90 5.72
C SER A 6 0.28 -26.01 5.09
N PHE A 7 0.20 -26.11 3.75
CA PHE A 7 -0.56 -27.17 3.09
C PHE A 7 0.03 -28.57 3.30
N ILE A 8 1.36 -28.69 3.46
CA ILE A 8 2.00 -29.96 3.84
C ILE A 8 1.60 -30.33 5.27
N VAL A 9 1.65 -29.36 6.20
CA VAL A 9 1.23 -29.56 7.60
C VAL A 9 -0.26 -29.89 7.70
N GLU A 10 -1.10 -29.29 6.88
CA GLU A 10 -2.53 -29.62 6.77
C GLU A 10 -2.72 -31.09 6.40
N GLN A 11 -2.00 -31.56 5.37
CA GLN A 11 -2.15 -32.91 4.84
C GLN A 11 -1.60 -34.00 5.80
N TYR A 12 -0.54 -33.72 6.56
CA TYR A 12 0.20 -34.76 7.30
C TYR A 12 0.27 -34.57 8.83
N MET A 13 -0.10 -33.41 9.38
CA MET A 13 0.19 -33.04 10.78
C MET A 13 -1.02 -32.49 11.56
N GLY A 14 -2.23 -33.00 11.27
CA GLY A 14 -3.42 -32.73 12.08
C GLY A 14 -4.43 -31.75 11.46
N GLY A 15 -4.37 -31.52 10.15
CA GLY A 15 -5.40 -30.79 9.40
C GLY A 15 -5.42 -29.28 9.62
N ALA A 16 -6.41 -28.63 9.01
CA ALA A 16 -6.57 -27.17 8.99
C ALA A 16 -6.82 -26.52 10.37
N LYS A 17 -7.07 -27.32 11.40
CA LYS A 17 -7.27 -26.84 12.78
C LYS A 17 -6.01 -26.96 13.64
N SER A 18 -4.93 -27.55 13.11
CA SER A 18 -3.69 -27.68 13.85
C SER A 18 -3.07 -26.28 14.11
N PRO A 19 -2.52 -26.01 15.31
CA PRO A 19 -1.87 -24.74 15.60
C PRO A 19 -0.74 -24.41 14.62
N ALA A 20 -0.01 -25.43 14.16
CA ALA A 20 1.07 -25.29 13.18
C ALA A 20 0.55 -24.83 11.81
N PHE A 21 -0.55 -25.40 11.31
CA PHE A 21 -1.18 -24.94 10.08
C PHE A 21 -1.63 -23.47 10.22
N ILE A 22 -2.37 -23.15 11.29
CA ILE A 22 -2.91 -21.81 11.51
C ILE A 22 -1.80 -20.78 11.54
N PHE A 23 -0.71 -21.06 12.27
CA PHE A 23 0.45 -20.18 12.34
C PHE A 23 1.10 -19.97 10.96
N LEU A 24 1.44 -21.06 10.25
CA LEU A 24 2.14 -20.99 8.97
C LEU A 24 1.30 -20.32 7.88
N ASN A 25 0.00 -20.64 7.84
CA ASN A 25 -0.93 -20.09 6.88
C ASN A 25 -1.13 -18.59 7.12
N ASN A 26 -1.41 -18.17 8.35
CA ASN A 26 -1.59 -16.76 8.69
C ASN A 26 -0.32 -15.94 8.48
N ALA A 27 0.83 -16.41 8.94
CA ALA A 27 2.09 -15.71 8.70
C ALA A 27 2.40 -15.58 7.20
N GLY A 28 2.10 -16.63 6.42
CA GLY A 28 2.19 -16.61 4.97
C GLY A 28 1.27 -15.56 4.34
N ASN A 29 -0.02 -15.60 4.66
CA ASN A 29 -1.01 -14.61 4.19
C ASN A 29 -0.58 -13.18 4.54
N MET A 30 -0.03 -12.99 5.73
CA MET A 30 0.41 -11.67 6.15
C MET A 30 1.58 -11.17 5.29
N ALA A 31 2.58 -12.02 5.05
CA ALA A 31 3.71 -11.65 4.20
C ALA A 31 3.27 -11.33 2.76
N PHE A 32 2.32 -12.10 2.20
CA PHE A 32 1.81 -11.86 0.85
C PHE A 32 1.11 -10.52 0.69
N ALA A 33 0.37 -10.07 1.71
CA ALA A 33 -0.31 -8.78 1.63
C ALA A 33 0.65 -7.58 1.57
N PHE A 34 1.87 -7.72 2.09
CA PHE A 34 2.89 -6.67 1.99
C PHE A 34 3.61 -6.64 0.65
N MET A 35 3.39 -7.61 -0.25
CA MET A 35 4.08 -7.66 -1.54
C MET A 35 3.87 -6.38 -2.36
N VAL A 36 2.63 -5.93 -2.50
CA VAL A 36 2.29 -4.73 -3.29
C VAL A 36 2.66 -3.43 -2.56
N PRO A 37 2.35 -3.23 -1.25
CA PRO A 37 2.81 -2.07 -0.50
C PRO A 37 4.32 -1.85 -0.55
N VAL A 38 5.10 -2.91 -0.36
CA VAL A 38 6.56 -2.83 -0.35
C VAL A 38 7.09 -2.49 -1.74
N LEU A 39 6.57 -3.13 -2.79
CA LEU A 39 6.93 -2.81 -4.16
C LEU A 39 6.64 -1.33 -4.48
N ALA A 40 5.43 -0.86 -4.19
CA ALA A 40 5.02 0.52 -4.43
C ALA A 40 5.89 1.53 -3.66
N ALA A 41 6.22 1.23 -2.41
CA ALA A 41 7.09 2.05 -1.57
C ALA A 41 8.49 2.22 -2.19
N TYR A 42 9.11 1.13 -2.66
CA TYR A 42 10.44 1.19 -3.27
C TYR A 42 10.44 1.83 -4.66
N ILE A 43 9.38 1.68 -5.45
CA ILE A 43 9.21 2.45 -6.70
C ILE A 43 9.15 3.95 -6.38
N ALA A 44 8.35 4.33 -5.38
CA ALA A 44 8.21 5.72 -4.97
C ALA A 44 9.53 6.28 -4.43
N GLU A 45 10.25 5.52 -3.58
CA GLU A 45 11.55 5.91 -3.03
C GLU A 45 12.59 6.09 -4.15
N ALA A 46 12.64 5.21 -5.14
CA ALA A 46 13.57 5.31 -6.26
C ALA A 46 13.40 6.59 -7.08
N ILE A 47 12.21 7.21 -7.07
CA ILE A 47 11.90 8.45 -7.80
C ILE A 47 11.97 9.68 -6.88
N GLY A 48 11.44 9.57 -5.67
CA GLY A 48 11.17 10.69 -4.76
C GLY A 48 12.00 10.68 -3.47
N ASP A 49 13.05 9.87 -3.39
CA ASP A 49 13.87 9.59 -2.20
C ASP A 49 13.05 9.08 -1.00
N ARG A 50 13.71 8.95 0.15
CA ARG A 50 13.12 8.48 1.42
C ARG A 50 11.78 9.13 1.81
N PRO A 51 11.53 10.45 1.59
CA PRO A 51 10.23 11.04 1.92
C PRO A 51 9.06 10.43 1.15
N ALA A 52 9.29 9.86 -0.04
CA ALA A 52 8.26 9.23 -0.86
C ALA A 52 7.86 7.83 -0.38
N LEU A 53 8.65 7.22 0.50
CA LEU A 53 8.47 5.84 0.94
C LEU A 53 7.11 5.64 1.63
N MET A 54 6.75 6.51 2.58
CA MET A 54 5.47 6.40 3.29
C MET A 54 4.26 6.60 2.35
N PRO A 55 4.20 7.65 1.51
CA PRO A 55 3.13 7.78 0.51
C PRO A 55 3.04 6.58 -0.44
N GLY A 56 4.17 6.05 -0.92
CA GLY A 56 4.19 4.88 -1.79
C GLY A 56 3.68 3.61 -1.11
N PHE A 57 4.08 3.38 0.15
CA PHE A 57 3.59 2.25 0.94
C PHE A 57 2.09 2.32 1.17
N VAL A 58 1.57 3.48 1.59
CA VAL A 58 0.14 3.65 1.85
C VAL A 58 -0.66 3.54 0.56
N GLY A 59 -0.20 4.15 -0.53
CA GLY A 59 -0.84 4.01 -1.85
C GLY A 59 -0.89 2.55 -2.31
N GLY A 60 0.22 1.81 -2.18
CA GLY A 60 0.25 0.37 -2.49
C GLY A 60 -0.68 -0.45 -1.61
N PHE A 61 -0.78 -0.12 -0.32
CA PHE A 61 -1.73 -0.77 0.59
C PHE A 61 -3.19 -0.48 0.21
N MET A 62 -3.52 0.77 -0.09
CA MET A 62 -4.85 1.16 -0.58
C MET A 62 -5.23 0.44 -1.88
N ALA A 63 -4.26 0.08 -2.72
CA ALA A 63 -4.51 -0.71 -3.93
C ALA A 63 -4.87 -2.18 -3.62
N THR A 64 -4.38 -2.73 -2.50
CA THR A 64 -4.64 -4.14 -2.11
C THR A 64 -5.85 -4.34 -1.22
N VAL A 65 -6.33 -3.28 -0.54
CA VAL A 65 -7.42 -3.43 0.41
C VAL A 65 -8.77 -3.40 -0.32
N TYR A 66 -9.50 -4.50 -0.15
CA TYR A 66 -10.91 -4.64 -0.50
C TYR A 66 -11.63 -5.21 0.71
N GLY A 67 -12.42 -4.39 1.40
CA GLY A 67 -13.24 -4.86 2.53
C GLY A 67 -12.47 -5.66 3.59
N GLY A 68 -11.57 -4.98 4.31
CA GLY A 68 -10.96 -5.44 5.56
C GLY A 68 -10.34 -6.84 5.61
N SER A 69 -9.01 -6.88 5.54
CA SER A 69 -8.20 -7.81 6.34
C SER A 69 -6.81 -7.19 6.55
N PHE A 70 -6.19 -7.47 7.71
CA PHE A 70 -5.24 -6.67 8.50
C PHE A 70 -5.85 -5.69 9.53
N GLY A 71 -6.79 -6.17 10.34
CA GLY A 71 -7.11 -5.52 11.61
C GLY A 71 -8.12 -4.36 11.58
N GLY A 72 -8.78 -4.09 10.44
CA GLY A 72 -9.83 -3.07 10.37
C GLY A 72 -10.66 -3.13 9.09
N ALA A 73 -11.82 -2.46 9.10
CA ALA A 73 -12.64 -2.20 7.92
C ALA A 73 -12.19 -0.88 7.28
N TYR A 74 -11.30 -0.94 6.29
CA TYR A 74 -10.83 0.24 5.57
C TYR A 74 -11.57 0.40 4.25
N THR A 75 -12.27 1.52 4.07
CA THR A 75 -12.84 1.92 2.78
C THR A 75 -11.79 2.69 2.00
N ALA A 76 -11.17 2.03 1.02
CA ALA A 76 -10.11 2.62 0.21
C ALA A 76 -10.60 3.14 -1.16
N ASN A 77 -11.91 3.15 -1.42
CA ASN A 77 -12.49 3.48 -2.71
C ASN A 77 -13.80 4.26 -2.50
N VAL A 78 -14.03 5.31 -3.30
CA VAL A 78 -15.30 6.08 -3.27
C VAL A 78 -16.51 5.30 -3.77
N MET A 79 -16.30 4.27 -4.59
CA MET A 79 -17.35 3.38 -5.08
C MET A 79 -17.71 2.35 -4.01
N ALA A 80 -18.90 2.50 -3.41
CA ALA A 80 -19.40 1.58 -2.38
C ALA A 80 -19.62 0.15 -2.90
N ASP A 81 -19.94 0.02 -4.20
CA ASP A 81 -20.20 -1.27 -4.87
C ASP A 81 -19.00 -1.78 -5.69
N ALA A 82 -17.79 -1.30 -5.41
CA ALA A 82 -16.59 -1.87 -6.02
C ALA A 82 -16.60 -3.39 -5.78
N LYS A 83 -16.24 -4.19 -6.80
CA LYS A 83 -16.24 -5.66 -6.72
C LYS A 83 -14.86 -6.26 -6.42
N SER A 84 -13.81 -5.46 -6.57
CA SER A 84 -12.43 -5.89 -6.36
C SER A 84 -11.54 -4.74 -5.90
N ALA A 85 -10.37 -5.07 -5.33
CA ALA A 85 -9.30 -4.10 -5.14
C ALA A 85 -8.71 -3.68 -6.50
N ALA A 86 -7.96 -2.57 -6.54
CA ALA A 86 -7.15 -2.20 -7.70
C ALA A 86 -5.99 -3.18 -7.96
N GLY A 87 -5.63 -3.95 -6.93
CA GLY A 87 -4.68 -5.03 -6.98
C GLY A 87 -3.26 -4.56 -7.33
N PHE A 88 -2.50 -5.46 -7.92
CA PHE A 88 -1.09 -5.25 -8.25
C PHE A 88 -0.87 -4.05 -9.19
N LEU A 89 -1.73 -3.88 -10.20
CA LEU A 89 -1.60 -2.79 -11.18
C LEU A 89 -1.86 -1.43 -10.54
N GLY A 90 -2.88 -1.31 -9.69
CA GLY A 90 -3.11 -0.12 -8.88
C GLY A 90 -1.92 0.20 -7.96
N GLY A 91 -1.25 -0.83 -7.43
CA GLY A 91 -0.05 -0.67 -6.61
C GLY A 91 1.16 -0.14 -7.38
N ILE A 92 1.41 -0.64 -8.59
CA ILE A 92 2.45 -0.08 -9.48
C ILE A 92 2.14 1.38 -9.77
N ALA A 93 0.89 1.68 -10.17
CA ALA A 93 0.46 3.05 -10.42
C ALA A 93 0.68 3.94 -9.20
N ALA A 94 0.29 3.48 -8.01
CA ALA A 94 0.50 4.19 -6.74
C ALA A 94 1.98 4.50 -6.48
N GLY A 95 2.89 3.56 -6.75
CA GLY A 95 4.33 3.77 -6.60
C GLY A 95 4.86 4.91 -7.48
N PHE A 96 4.52 4.92 -8.76
CA PHE A 96 4.92 5.99 -9.67
C PHE A 96 4.29 7.34 -9.28
N ILE A 97 2.98 7.34 -8.97
CA ILE A 97 2.25 8.55 -8.56
C ILE A 97 2.89 9.15 -7.30
N ALA A 98 3.12 8.34 -6.27
CA ALA A 98 3.73 8.79 -5.02
C ALA A 98 5.15 9.34 -5.22
N GLY A 99 5.95 8.68 -6.08
CA GLY A 99 7.29 9.14 -6.42
C GLY A 99 7.30 10.52 -7.07
N TYR A 100 6.52 10.70 -8.15
CA TYR A 100 6.43 11.99 -8.85
C TYR A 100 5.72 13.08 -8.03
N LEU A 101 4.71 12.71 -7.24
CA LEU A 101 4.08 13.59 -6.27
C LEU A 101 5.13 14.15 -5.29
N MET A 102 6.03 13.32 -4.79
CA MET A 102 7.07 13.77 -3.88
C MET A 102 8.08 14.70 -4.56
N VAL A 103 8.45 14.45 -5.82
CA VAL A 103 9.27 15.36 -6.62
C VAL A 103 8.57 16.73 -6.77
N GLY A 104 7.26 16.74 -7.04
CA GLY A 104 6.45 17.95 -7.10
C GLY A 104 6.41 18.71 -5.77
N LEU A 105 6.19 18.00 -4.66
CA LEU A 105 6.16 18.59 -3.31
C LEU A 105 7.52 19.21 -2.93
N LYS A 106 8.64 18.54 -3.22
CA LYS A 106 9.98 19.10 -2.99
C LYS A 106 10.19 20.41 -3.76
N LYS A 107 9.74 20.48 -5.02
CA LYS A 107 9.81 21.70 -5.84
C LYS A 107 8.94 22.82 -5.27
N LEU A 108 7.71 22.49 -4.86
CA LEU A 108 6.78 23.46 -4.27
C LEU A 108 7.32 24.02 -2.95
N CYS A 109 7.94 23.17 -2.13
CA CYS A 109 8.51 23.54 -0.83
C CYS A 109 9.95 24.09 -0.89
N ALA A 110 10.53 24.25 -2.08
CA ALA A 110 11.92 24.69 -2.25
C ALA A 110 12.17 26.09 -1.67
N HIS A 111 11.21 27.01 -1.81
CA HIS A 111 11.34 28.42 -1.41
C HIS A 111 10.90 28.73 0.03
N LEU A 112 10.57 27.70 0.81
CA LEU A 112 10.16 27.91 2.20
C LEU A 112 11.34 28.41 3.07
N PRO A 113 11.07 29.28 4.07
CA PRO A 113 12.10 29.89 4.91
C PRO A 113 12.92 28.86 5.70
N LYS A 114 14.17 29.21 6.05
CA LYS A 114 15.11 28.32 6.75
C LYS A 114 14.57 27.73 8.06
N SER A 115 13.67 28.45 8.73
CA SER A 115 13.02 28.00 9.97
C SER A 115 12.21 26.70 9.81
N VAL A 116 11.81 26.33 8.58
CA VAL A 116 11.00 25.13 8.34
C VAL A 116 11.76 24.00 7.62
N GLU A 117 13.05 24.17 7.30
CA GLU A 117 13.82 23.16 6.56
C GLU A 117 13.86 21.79 7.25
N GLY A 118 14.06 21.76 8.57
CA GLY A 118 14.02 20.50 9.34
C GLY A 118 12.63 19.86 9.39
N MET A 119 11.57 20.65 9.29
CA MET A 119 10.18 20.15 9.31
C MET A 119 9.74 19.60 7.96
N LYS A 120 10.42 19.97 6.86
CA LYS A 120 10.08 19.51 5.49
C LYS A 120 10.03 17.98 5.39
N PRO A 121 11.12 17.23 5.65
CA PRO A 121 11.12 15.77 5.55
C PRO A 121 10.39 15.06 6.68
N MET A 122 10.27 15.69 7.85
CA MET A 122 9.66 15.05 9.03
C MET A 122 8.13 15.15 9.04
N LEU A 123 7.58 16.27 8.56
CA LEU A 123 6.15 16.57 8.68
C LEU A 123 5.53 16.95 7.33
N ILE A 124 6.10 17.92 6.61
CA ILE A 124 5.44 18.48 5.42
C ILE A 124 5.33 17.43 4.31
N TYR A 125 6.43 16.77 3.97
CA TYR A 125 6.46 15.75 2.91
C TYR A 125 5.62 14.53 3.26
N PRO A 126 5.73 13.94 4.47
CA PRO A 126 4.90 12.80 4.83
C PRO A 126 3.41 13.14 4.89
N VAL A 127 3.02 14.28 5.48
CA VAL A 127 1.61 14.65 5.64
C VAL A 127 0.97 15.01 4.30
N LEU A 128 1.59 15.88 3.51
CA LEU A 128 1.03 16.26 2.21
C LEU A 128 1.11 15.10 1.21
N GLY A 129 2.22 14.34 1.22
CA GLY A 129 2.37 13.16 0.39
C GLY A 129 1.28 12.13 0.67
N LEU A 130 1.02 11.84 1.95
CA LEU A 130 -0.06 10.95 2.39
C LEU A 130 -1.43 11.47 1.99
N LEU A 131 -1.72 12.75 2.23
CA LEU A 131 -3.00 13.35 1.90
C LEU A 131 -3.30 13.21 0.40
N PHE A 132 -2.36 13.62 -0.45
CA PHE A 132 -2.58 13.62 -1.89
C PHE A 132 -2.61 12.19 -2.46
N ILE A 133 -1.75 11.27 -2.01
CA ILE A 133 -1.84 9.88 -2.48
C ILE A 133 -3.15 9.24 -2.05
N ALA A 134 -3.62 9.48 -0.82
CA ALA A 134 -4.89 8.95 -0.34
C ALA A 134 -6.07 9.48 -1.17
N LEU A 135 -6.09 10.79 -1.47
CA LEU A 135 -7.12 11.38 -2.33
C LEU A 135 -7.10 10.79 -3.74
N ILE A 136 -5.92 10.69 -4.36
CA ILE A 136 -5.77 10.15 -5.72
C ILE A 136 -6.19 8.68 -5.76
N MET A 137 -5.76 7.87 -4.78
CA MET A 137 -6.11 6.46 -4.71
C MET A 137 -7.60 6.27 -4.49
N TYR A 138 -8.18 7.01 -3.54
CA TYR A 138 -9.58 6.87 -3.16
C TYR A 138 -10.57 7.29 -4.25
N PHE A 139 -10.31 8.43 -4.90
CA PHE A 139 -11.24 9.01 -5.87
C PHE A 139 -10.95 8.66 -7.33
N ILE A 140 -9.73 8.24 -7.67
CA ILE A 140 -9.32 8.06 -9.08
C ILE A 140 -8.85 6.63 -9.33
N ILE A 141 -7.73 6.23 -8.73
CA ILE A 141 -7.04 4.98 -9.11
C ILE A 141 -7.88 3.75 -8.73
N ASN A 142 -8.32 3.66 -7.48
CA ASN A 142 -9.08 2.50 -7.05
C ASN A 142 -10.41 2.32 -7.83
N PRO A 143 -11.23 3.37 -8.02
CA PRO A 143 -12.40 3.30 -8.88
C PRO A 143 -12.12 2.74 -10.28
N ILE A 144 -11.11 3.30 -10.98
CA ILE A 144 -10.78 2.93 -12.35
C ILE A 144 -10.36 1.45 -12.43
N PHE A 145 -9.43 1.02 -11.58
CA PHE A 145 -8.92 -0.36 -11.67
C PHE A 145 -9.89 -1.39 -11.10
N SER A 146 -10.73 -1.03 -10.12
CA SER A 146 -11.76 -1.93 -9.57
C SER A 146 -12.87 -2.28 -10.56
N THR A 147 -13.11 -1.43 -11.57
CA THR A 147 -14.14 -1.66 -12.60
C THR A 147 -13.60 -2.43 -13.81
N ILE A 148 -12.28 -2.40 -14.04
CA ILE A 148 -11.63 -3.16 -15.13
C ILE A 148 -11.41 -4.62 -14.71
N ASN A 149 -11.23 -4.89 -13.43
CA ASN A 149 -10.93 -6.22 -12.89
C ASN A 149 -12.22 -7.06 -12.64
N ILE A 150 -13.18 -6.99 -13.57
CA ILE A 150 -14.45 -7.74 -13.57
C ILE A 150 -14.29 -9.05 -14.33
#